data_AF-A0A061SHU2-F1
#
_entry.id   AF-A0A061SHU2-F1
#
_cell.length_a   1.000
_cell.length_b   1.000
_cell.length_c   1.000
_cell.angle_alpha   90.00
_cell.angle_beta   90.00
_cell.angle_gamma   90.00
#
_symmetry.space_group_name_H-M   'P 1'
#
loop_
_entity.id
_entity.type
_entity.pdbx_description
1 polymer ?
#
loop_
_entity_poly.entity_id
_entity_poly.type
_entity_poly.pdbx_seq_one_letter_code
_entity_poly.pdbx_strand_id
1 'polypeptide(L)'
;MPRLNDKYEAGLVGDMKTATRRVHSISDALVNSKLVVALTSKELYGKALACFWPVFDAIERKLQFHLDVPEIRPFGNLLDCMRRSERMQEDLDYYLGPKWYERAYQSVSLQKYLQHLDRVESQDPALLLVYSFHMHMAICAGGSIIRRMVRKALELPPSVGTRTFEFDRDGSYLSSLKRDYKAAMNQLGETRGSQFAKTAVEESTTLFKLNNSVVNDFRITSYEVVRGMMIGFAQAVCNLCSFISMPYTAYAMIAAVAACVMAVAAVQGSSGGSDMFTIALLIMVGSTLGFAGVGAWFVWKHWQSLPQG
;
A
#
# COMPACT_ATOMS: atom_id res chain seq x y z
N MET A 1 2.21 17.87 -16.21
CA MET A 1 1.04 18.78 -16.41
C MET A 1 -0.23 17.95 -16.35
N PRO A 2 -1.21 18.27 -15.49
CA PRO A 2 -2.54 17.66 -15.56
C PRO A 2 -3.20 18.03 -16.89
N ARG A 3 -3.87 17.10 -17.56
CA ARG A 3 -4.50 17.38 -18.86
C ARG A 3 -5.71 18.30 -18.61
N LEU A 4 -5.87 19.32 -19.44
CA LEU A 4 -6.95 20.32 -19.33
C LEU A 4 -8.38 19.73 -19.32
N ASN A 5 -8.55 18.47 -19.76
CA ASN A 5 -9.83 17.73 -19.71
C ASN A 5 -10.18 17.11 -18.34
N ASP A 6 -9.28 17.11 -17.37
CA ASP A 6 -9.57 16.51 -16.04
C ASP A 6 -10.44 17.40 -15.14
N LYS A 7 -10.74 18.64 -15.57
CA LYS A 7 -11.46 19.64 -14.75
C LYS A 7 -12.97 19.47 -14.73
N TYR A 8 -13.59 18.81 -15.71
CA TYR A 8 -15.04 18.55 -15.71
C TYR A 8 -15.33 17.18 -16.32
N GLU A 9 -15.42 16.16 -15.47
CA GLU A 9 -16.03 14.89 -15.85
C GLU A 9 -17.54 15.13 -15.89
N ALA A 10 -18.17 14.91 -17.05
CA ALA A 10 -19.61 15.09 -17.24
C ALA A 10 -20.39 13.78 -17.01
N GLY A 11 -21.70 13.90 -16.80
CA GLY A 11 -22.59 12.77 -16.52
C GLY A 11 -22.58 12.35 -15.05
N LEU A 12 -23.23 11.22 -14.75
CA LEU A 12 -23.43 10.73 -13.39
C LEU A 12 -22.12 10.62 -12.60
N VAL A 13 -21.03 10.16 -13.22
CA VAL A 13 -19.72 10.06 -12.56
C VAL A 13 -19.20 11.43 -12.11
N GLY A 14 -19.38 12.45 -12.95
CA GLY A 14 -19.04 13.83 -12.66
C GLY A 14 -19.78 14.38 -11.45
N ASP A 15 -21.09 14.13 -11.42
CA ASP A 15 -21.98 14.57 -10.35
C ASP A 15 -21.63 13.88 -9.02
N MET A 16 -21.43 12.55 -9.04
CA MET A 16 -21.00 11.78 -7.88
C MET A 16 -19.65 12.27 -7.34
N LYS A 17 -18.67 12.55 -8.21
CA LYS A 17 -17.34 13.06 -7.83
C LYS A 17 -17.43 14.45 -7.20
N THR A 18 -18.27 15.33 -7.77
CA THR A 18 -18.45 16.69 -7.28
C THR A 18 -19.10 16.68 -5.90
N ALA A 19 -20.17 15.90 -5.72
CA ALA A 19 -20.88 15.79 -4.46
C ALA A 19 -20.03 15.17 -3.34
N THR A 20 -19.21 14.18 -3.67
CA THR A 20 -18.41 13.45 -2.67
C THR A 20 -17.09 14.12 -2.31
N ARG A 21 -16.64 15.15 -3.05
CA ARG A 21 -15.32 15.78 -2.87
C ARG A 21 -14.95 16.08 -1.41
N ARG A 22 -15.86 16.68 -0.65
CA ARG A 22 -15.60 17.05 0.76
C ARG A 22 -15.49 15.82 1.66
N VAL A 23 -16.42 14.88 1.53
CA VAL A 23 -16.44 13.68 2.38
C VAL A 23 -15.31 12.71 1.99
N HIS A 24 -14.93 12.65 0.71
CA HIS A 24 -13.74 11.94 0.23
C HIS A 24 -12.47 12.47 0.90
N SER A 25 -12.27 13.79 0.94
CA SER A 25 -11.10 14.39 1.60
C SER A 25 -11.02 14.05 3.10
N ILE A 26 -12.16 14.00 3.79
CA ILE A 26 -12.23 13.54 5.18
C ILE A 26 -11.80 12.07 5.26
N SER A 27 -12.29 11.24 4.33
CA SER A 27 -11.97 9.82 4.26
C SER A 27 -10.46 9.59 4.05
N ASP A 28 -9.84 10.33 3.12
CA ASP A 28 -8.40 10.25 2.87
C ASP A 28 -7.59 10.59 4.12
N ALA A 29 -7.94 11.65 4.84
CA ALA A 29 -7.25 12.03 6.06
C ALA A 29 -7.39 10.95 7.16
N LEU A 30 -8.59 10.38 7.31
CA LEU A 30 -8.88 9.35 8.31
C LEU A 30 -8.14 8.05 8.00
N VAL A 31 -8.24 7.57 6.76
CA VAL A 31 -7.56 6.36 6.30
C VAL A 31 -6.05 6.52 6.41
N ASN A 32 -5.48 7.63 5.92
CA ASN A 32 -4.03 7.82 5.96
C ASN A 32 -3.49 7.88 7.41
N SER A 33 -4.19 8.56 8.32
CA SER A 33 -3.77 8.64 9.72
C SER A 33 -3.79 7.27 10.42
N LYS A 34 -4.85 6.47 10.22
CA LYS A 34 -4.92 5.11 10.78
C LYS A 34 -3.97 4.14 10.11
N LEU A 35 -3.74 4.29 8.80
CA LEU A 35 -2.84 3.42 8.04
C LEU A 35 -1.40 3.50 8.55
N VAL A 36 -0.92 4.69 8.93
CA VAL A 36 0.43 4.85 9.52
C VAL A 36 0.61 3.95 10.75
N VAL A 37 -0.39 3.90 11.63
CA VAL A 37 -0.33 3.06 12.82
C VAL A 37 -0.58 1.58 12.47
N ALA A 38 -1.51 1.30 11.55
CA ALA A 38 -1.82 -0.06 11.13
C ALA A 38 -0.61 -0.78 10.52
N LEU A 39 0.25 -0.05 9.80
CA LEU A 39 1.47 -0.55 9.17
C LEU A 39 2.62 -0.85 10.14
N THR A 40 2.40 -0.75 11.45
CA THR A 40 3.41 -1.08 12.47
C THR A 40 3.43 -2.57 12.82
N SER A 41 2.42 -3.33 12.39
CA SER A 41 2.29 -4.77 12.64
C SER A 41 1.46 -5.43 11.54
N LYS A 42 1.90 -6.62 11.10
CA LYS A 42 1.15 -7.49 10.17
C LYS A 42 -0.25 -7.81 10.70
N GLU A 43 -0.37 -8.09 12.00
CA GLU A 43 -1.66 -8.39 12.63
C GLU A 43 -2.58 -7.16 12.63
N LEU A 44 -2.06 -5.98 12.96
CA LEU A 44 -2.87 -4.78 13.04
C LEU A 44 -3.37 -4.35 11.66
N TYR A 45 -2.50 -4.43 10.65
CA TYR A 45 -2.87 -4.22 9.26
C TYR A 45 -3.92 -5.24 8.78
N GLY A 46 -3.73 -6.53 9.09
CA GLY A 46 -4.72 -7.56 8.79
C GLY A 46 -6.09 -7.29 9.41
N LYS A 47 -6.14 -6.85 10.68
CA LYS A 47 -7.39 -6.47 11.35
C LYS A 47 -8.05 -5.26 10.67
N ALA A 48 -7.27 -4.27 10.23
CA ALA A 48 -7.79 -3.11 9.50
C ALA A 48 -8.38 -3.52 8.14
N LEU A 49 -7.71 -4.42 7.41
CA LEU A 49 -8.21 -4.98 6.14
C LEU A 49 -9.50 -5.77 6.35
N ALA A 50 -9.58 -6.54 7.43
CA ALA A 50 -10.74 -7.37 7.78
C ALA A 50 -12.01 -6.56 8.00
N CYS A 51 -11.91 -5.29 8.42
CA CYS A 51 -13.07 -4.41 8.59
C CYS A 51 -13.81 -4.12 7.29
N PHE A 52 -13.13 -4.20 6.14
CA PHE A 52 -13.73 -3.89 4.83
C PHE A 52 -14.07 -5.11 3.99
N TRP A 53 -13.51 -6.29 4.31
CA TRP A 53 -13.84 -7.52 3.56
C TRP A 53 -15.35 -7.80 3.49
N PRO A 54 -16.14 -7.71 4.58
CA PRO A 54 -17.58 -7.99 4.51
C PRO A 54 -18.33 -7.02 3.60
N VAL A 55 -17.84 -5.79 3.46
CA VAL A 55 -18.43 -4.78 2.58
C VAL A 55 -18.20 -5.14 1.12
N PHE A 56 -16.96 -5.47 0.75
CA PHE A 56 -16.63 -5.92 -0.61
C PHE A 56 -17.38 -7.19 -0.97
N ASP A 57 -17.34 -8.20 -0.10
CA ASP A 57 -18.04 -9.47 -0.30
C ASP A 57 -19.55 -9.28 -0.46
N ALA A 58 -20.18 -8.44 0.37
CA ALA A 58 -21.61 -8.16 0.25
C ALA A 58 -21.96 -7.47 -1.07
N ILE A 59 -21.22 -6.44 -1.48
CA ILE A 59 -21.46 -5.73 -2.75
C ILE A 59 -21.31 -6.68 -3.93
N GLU A 60 -20.19 -7.43 -3.98
CA GLU A 60 -19.86 -8.32 -5.09
C GLU A 60 -20.87 -9.46 -5.21
N ARG A 61 -21.24 -10.14 -4.11
CA ARG A 61 -22.23 -11.23 -4.14
C ARG A 61 -23.62 -10.74 -4.53
N LYS A 62 -24.06 -9.58 -4.02
CA LYS A 62 -25.38 -9.03 -4.38
C LYS A 62 -25.42 -8.65 -5.85
N LEU A 63 -24.40 -7.98 -6.37
CA LEU A 63 -24.34 -7.65 -7.80
C LEU A 63 -24.25 -8.90 -8.68
N GLN A 64 -23.50 -9.92 -8.28
CA GLN A 64 -23.44 -11.21 -8.96
C GLN A 64 -24.83 -11.87 -9.03
N PHE A 65 -25.59 -11.79 -7.94
CA PHE A 65 -26.94 -12.36 -7.86
C PHE A 65 -27.91 -11.67 -8.83
N HIS A 66 -27.79 -10.34 -9.00
CA HIS A 66 -28.66 -9.54 -9.87
C HIS A 66 -28.11 -9.33 -11.29
N LEU A 67 -27.22 -10.19 -11.79
CA LEU A 67 -26.66 -10.06 -13.16
C LEU A 67 -27.69 -10.28 -14.27
N ASP A 68 -28.86 -10.83 -13.96
CA ASP A 68 -30.00 -10.96 -14.87
C ASP A 68 -30.77 -9.64 -15.06
N VAL A 69 -30.62 -8.68 -14.14
CA VAL A 69 -31.22 -7.34 -14.24
C VAL A 69 -30.61 -6.58 -15.44
N PRO A 70 -31.42 -6.08 -16.39
CA PRO A 70 -30.92 -5.44 -17.62
C PRO A 70 -29.92 -4.30 -17.42
N GLU A 71 -30.04 -3.55 -16.32
CA GLU A 71 -29.17 -2.44 -15.96
C GLU A 71 -27.84 -2.87 -15.34
N ILE A 72 -27.79 -4.04 -14.70
CA ILE A 72 -26.60 -4.56 -14.03
C ILE A 72 -25.80 -5.47 -14.97
N ARG A 73 -26.49 -6.25 -15.80
CA ARG A 73 -25.88 -7.16 -16.78
C ARG A 73 -24.72 -6.56 -17.59
N PRO A 74 -24.77 -5.30 -18.09
CA PRO A 74 -23.65 -4.71 -18.84
C PRO A 74 -22.36 -4.57 -18.02
N PHE A 75 -22.45 -4.60 -16.70
CA PHE A 75 -21.31 -4.52 -15.79
C PHE A 75 -20.67 -5.89 -15.50
N GLY A 76 -21.27 -7.02 -15.90
CA GLY A 76 -20.81 -8.36 -15.50
C GLY A 76 -19.30 -8.58 -15.68
N ASN A 77 -18.77 -8.36 -16.89
CA ASN A 77 -17.33 -8.49 -17.14
C ASN A 77 -16.49 -7.47 -16.33
N LEU A 78 -17.00 -6.26 -16.10
CA LEU A 78 -16.31 -5.26 -15.27
C LEU A 78 -16.25 -5.73 -13.81
N LEU A 79 -17.33 -6.28 -13.28
CA LEU A 79 -17.42 -6.81 -11.91
C LEU A 79 -16.48 -7.99 -11.72
N ASP A 80 -16.43 -8.92 -12.67
CA ASP A 80 -15.52 -10.07 -12.64
C ASP A 80 -14.06 -9.62 -12.60
N CYS A 81 -13.68 -8.67 -13.47
CA CYS A 81 -12.31 -8.17 -13.55
C CYS A 81 -11.92 -7.32 -12.33
N MET A 82 -12.89 -6.68 -11.69
CA MET A 82 -12.68 -5.79 -10.55
C MET A 82 -12.78 -6.51 -9.20
N ARG A 83 -13.32 -7.72 -9.15
CA ARG A 83 -13.58 -8.49 -7.92
C ARG A 83 -12.40 -8.52 -6.95
N ARG A 84 -12.59 -8.12 -5.69
CA ARG A 84 -11.55 -8.00 -4.66
C ARG A 84 -11.76 -8.90 -3.45
N SER A 85 -12.98 -9.33 -3.11
CA SER A 85 -13.23 -10.10 -1.89
C SER A 85 -12.33 -11.34 -1.74
N GLU A 86 -12.15 -12.12 -2.80
CA GLU A 86 -11.28 -13.30 -2.82
C GLU A 86 -9.80 -12.93 -2.63
N ARG A 87 -9.35 -11.85 -3.29
CA ARG A 87 -7.98 -11.33 -3.13
C ARG A 87 -7.73 -10.80 -1.73
N MET A 88 -8.73 -10.17 -1.12
CA MET A 88 -8.67 -9.74 0.27
C MET A 88 -8.62 -10.93 1.22
N GLN A 89 -9.33 -12.01 0.92
CA GLN A 89 -9.26 -13.24 1.72
C GLN A 89 -7.85 -13.85 1.69
N GLU A 90 -7.20 -13.92 0.53
CA GLU A 90 -5.80 -14.37 0.42
C GLU A 90 -4.86 -13.56 1.34
N ASP A 91 -5.03 -12.23 1.36
CA ASP A 91 -4.25 -11.36 2.24
C ASP A 91 -4.60 -11.58 3.72
N LEU A 92 -5.88 -11.77 4.05
CA LEU A 92 -6.33 -12.03 5.42
C LEU A 92 -5.81 -13.37 5.96
N ASP A 93 -5.79 -14.40 5.14
CA ASP A 93 -5.19 -15.69 5.47
C ASP A 93 -3.69 -15.53 5.76
N TYR A 94 -2.99 -14.71 4.98
CA TYR A 94 -1.57 -14.39 5.23
C TYR A 94 -1.34 -13.63 6.54
N TYR A 95 -2.18 -12.64 6.86
CA TYR A 95 -1.97 -11.77 8.03
C TYR A 95 -2.49 -12.34 9.35
N LEU A 96 -3.63 -13.04 9.31
CA LEU A 96 -4.38 -13.45 10.50
C LEU A 96 -4.59 -14.97 10.59
N GLY A 97 -4.27 -15.71 9.53
CA GLY A 97 -4.43 -17.17 9.44
C GLY A 97 -5.82 -17.60 8.94
N PRO A 98 -6.04 -18.91 8.70
CA PRO A 98 -7.28 -19.45 8.10
C PRO A 98 -8.59 -19.16 8.86
N LYS A 99 -8.47 -18.76 10.14
CA LYS A 99 -9.59 -18.38 11.01
C LYS A 99 -9.62 -16.87 11.27
N TRP A 100 -9.18 -16.08 10.29
CA TRP A 100 -9.11 -14.63 10.41
C TRP A 100 -10.47 -14.01 10.77
N TYR A 101 -11.59 -14.62 10.37
CA TYR A 101 -12.94 -14.15 10.70
C TYR A 101 -13.22 -14.17 12.21
N GLU A 102 -12.65 -15.11 12.97
CA GLU A 102 -12.75 -15.17 14.44
C GLU A 102 -11.98 -14.02 15.11
N ARG A 103 -11.01 -13.45 14.38
CA ARG A 103 -10.14 -12.35 14.81
C ARG A 103 -10.58 -11.00 14.25
N ALA A 104 -11.54 -10.99 13.33
CA ALA A 104 -12.07 -9.79 12.69
C ALA A 104 -13.09 -9.11 13.61
N TYR A 105 -12.89 -7.82 13.86
CA TYR A 105 -13.81 -7.04 14.68
C TYR A 105 -15.07 -6.68 13.90
N GLN A 106 -16.22 -7.17 14.34
CA GLN A 106 -17.53 -6.77 13.81
C GLN A 106 -18.05 -5.54 14.55
N SER A 107 -17.78 -4.35 13.99
CA SER A 107 -18.23 -3.10 14.59
C SER A 107 -19.72 -2.83 14.36
N VAL A 108 -20.32 -2.01 15.22
CA VAL A 108 -21.70 -1.52 15.02
C VAL A 108 -21.82 -0.73 13.71
N SER A 109 -20.80 0.05 13.34
CA SER A 109 -20.81 0.76 12.05
C SER A 109 -20.76 -0.17 10.85
N LEU A 110 -20.00 -1.27 10.93
CA LEU A 110 -19.98 -2.28 9.87
C LEU A 110 -21.35 -2.94 9.72
N GLN A 111 -21.99 -3.33 10.82
CA GLN A 111 -23.34 -3.91 10.78
C GLN A 111 -24.36 -2.94 10.17
N LYS A 112 -24.29 -1.65 10.53
CA LYS A 112 -25.13 -0.60 9.92
C LYS A 112 -24.88 -0.46 8.42
N TYR A 113 -23.63 -0.59 7.98
CA TYR A 113 -23.30 -0.55 6.57
C TYR A 113 -23.92 -1.74 5.83
N LEU A 114 -23.74 -2.96 6.32
CA LEU A 114 -24.31 -4.16 5.69
C LEU A 114 -25.85 -4.08 5.62
N GLN A 115 -26.50 -3.65 6.70
CA GLN A 115 -27.95 -3.41 6.71
C GLN A 115 -28.38 -2.31 5.74
N HIS A 116 -27.55 -1.29 5.52
CA HIS A 116 -27.83 -0.26 4.53
C HIS A 116 -27.75 -0.84 3.11
N LEU A 117 -26.75 -1.69 2.83
CA LEU A 117 -26.66 -2.38 1.54
C LEU A 117 -27.87 -3.29 1.28
N ASP A 118 -28.38 -3.99 2.31
CA ASP A 118 -29.61 -4.78 2.19
C ASP A 118 -30.83 -3.90 1.84
N ARG A 119 -30.93 -2.71 2.44
CA ARG A 119 -32.00 -1.74 2.11
C ARG A 119 -31.87 -1.22 0.69
N VAL A 120 -30.67 -0.82 0.27
CA VAL A 120 -30.39 -0.35 -1.09
C VAL A 120 -30.76 -1.41 -2.11
N GLU A 121 -30.35 -2.66 -1.89
CA GLU A 121 -30.71 -3.80 -2.73
C GLU A 121 -32.22 -3.98 -2.84
N SER A 122 -32.94 -3.92 -1.71
CA SER A 122 -34.40 -4.09 -1.68
C SER A 122 -35.17 -2.96 -2.39
N GLN A 123 -34.59 -1.77 -2.47
CA GLN A 123 -35.19 -0.60 -3.10
C GLN A 123 -34.95 -0.60 -4.60
N ASP A 124 -33.68 -0.76 -5.00
CA ASP A 124 -33.24 -0.76 -6.39
C ASP A 124 -31.84 -1.39 -6.48
N PRO A 125 -31.71 -2.65 -6.92
CA PRO A 125 -30.43 -3.35 -6.94
C PRO A 125 -29.40 -2.65 -7.84
N ALA A 126 -29.82 -1.85 -8.83
CA ALA A 126 -28.90 -1.09 -9.67
C ALA A 126 -28.13 -0.01 -8.88
N LEU A 127 -28.65 0.46 -7.74
CA LEU A 127 -27.92 1.40 -6.87
C LEU A 127 -26.68 0.77 -6.22
N LEU A 128 -26.60 -0.56 -6.12
CA LEU A 128 -25.39 -1.25 -5.65
C LEU A 128 -24.19 -0.99 -6.57
N LEU A 129 -24.41 -0.65 -7.84
CA LEU A 129 -23.34 -0.27 -8.77
C LEU A 129 -22.64 1.03 -8.35
N VAL A 130 -23.33 1.94 -7.63
CA VAL A 130 -22.72 3.12 -7.01
C VAL A 130 -21.71 2.69 -5.95
N TYR A 131 -22.08 1.70 -5.14
CA TYR A 131 -21.22 1.16 -4.10
C TYR A 131 -19.99 0.47 -4.67
N SER A 132 -20.21 -0.42 -5.63
CA SER A 132 -19.13 -1.07 -6.36
C SER A 132 -18.22 -0.05 -7.05
N PHE A 133 -18.79 0.96 -7.70
CA PHE A 133 -18.02 2.00 -8.38
C PHE A 133 -17.05 2.70 -7.42
N HIS A 134 -17.53 3.26 -6.31
CA HIS A 134 -16.63 3.99 -5.39
C HIS A 134 -15.60 3.08 -4.73
N MET A 135 -16.00 1.90 -4.25
CA MET A 135 -15.11 0.98 -3.54
C MET A 135 -14.00 0.44 -4.44
N HIS A 136 -14.34 -0.02 -5.65
CA HIS A 136 -13.34 -0.57 -6.58
C HIS A 136 -12.50 0.52 -7.23
N MET A 137 -13.08 1.67 -7.59
CA MET A 137 -12.31 2.78 -8.16
C MET A 137 -11.27 3.34 -7.19
N ALA A 138 -11.56 3.33 -5.87
CA ALA A 138 -10.59 3.71 -4.85
C ALA A 138 -9.35 2.81 -4.89
N ILE A 139 -9.54 1.48 -5.01
CA ILE A 139 -8.43 0.52 -5.15
C ILE A 139 -7.68 0.74 -6.47
N CYS A 140 -8.37 0.98 -7.58
CA CYS A 140 -7.73 1.18 -8.88
C CYS A 140 -6.99 2.52 -9.02
N ALA A 141 -7.30 3.50 -8.18
CA ALA A 141 -6.65 4.82 -8.17
C ALA A 141 -5.48 4.88 -7.19
N GLY A 142 -5.69 4.48 -5.93
CA GLY A 142 -4.69 4.58 -4.86
C GLY A 142 -3.96 3.28 -4.53
N GLY A 143 -4.44 2.14 -5.03
CA GLY A 143 -3.98 0.82 -4.61
C GLY A 143 -2.51 0.55 -4.89
N SER A 144 -1.95 1.09 -5.99
CA SER A 144 -0.51 0.93 -6.29
C SER A 144 0.39 1.63 -5.26
N ILE A 145 -0.05 2.78 -4.75
CA ILE A 145 0.64 3.53 -3.71
C ILE A 145 0.53 2.79 -2.38
N ILE A 146 -0.68 2.39 -2.00
CA ILE A 146 -0.93 1.63 -0.77
C ILE A 146 -0.14 0.31 -0.78
N ARG A 147 -0.16 -0.44 -1.90
CA ARG A 147 0.64 -1.65 -2.10
C ARG A 147 2.12 -1.41 -1.81
N ARG A 148 2.70 -0.35 -2.39
CA ARG A 148 4.12 -0.02 -2.17
C ARG A 148 4.39 0.32 -0.70
N MET A 149 3.50 1.07 -0.05
CA MET A 149 3.62 1.41 1.38
C MET A 149 3.56 0.17 2.26
N VAL A 150 2.57 -0.70 2.04
CA VAL A 150 2.35 -1.93 2.79
C VAL A 150 3.54 -2.88 2.64
N ARG A 151 3.98 -3.15 1.41
CA ARG A 151 5.13 -4.03 1.15
C ARG A 151 6.41 -3.52 1.82
N LYS A 152 6.64 -2.21 1.79
CA LYS A 152 7.82 -1.59 2.40
C LYS A 152 7.74 -1.64 3.93
N ALA A 153 6.61 -1.22 4.51
CA ALA A 153 6.48 -1.09 5.96
C ALA A 153 6.45 -2.44 6.69
N LEU A 154 5.86 -3.47 6.06
CA LEU A 154 5.72 -4.81 6.64
C LEU A 154 6.75 -5.82 6.11
N GLU A 155 7.73 -5.36 5.33
CA GLU A 155 8.82 -6.16 4.75
C GLU A 155 8.30 -7.43 4.07
N LEU A 156 7.33 -7.24 3.16
CA LEU A 156 6.62 -8.37 2.55
C LEU A 156 7.44 -9.04 1.44
N PRO A 157 7.34 -10.37 1.29
CA PRO A 157 7.82 -11.07 0.10
C PRO A 157 7.15 -10.54 -1.19
N PRO A 158 7.68 -10.86 -2.39
CA PRO A 158 7.15 -10.36 -3.66
C PRO A 158 5.67 -10.68 -3.94
N SER A 159 5.17 -11.84 -3.51
CA SER A 159 3.93 -12.44 -4.01
C SER A 159 2.79 -12.59 -2.98
N VAL A 160 2.94 -12.10 -1.74
CA VAL A 160 1.95 -12.31 -0.67
C VAL A 160 1.67 -11.04 0.12
N GLY A 161 0.45 -10.95 0.68
CA GLY A 161 0.03 -9.86 1.57
C GLY A 161 -0.40 -8.56 0.87
N THR A 162 -0.41 -8.51 -0.47
CA THR A 162 -0.98 -7.35 -1.19
C THR A 162 -1.86 -7.72 -2.38
N ARG A 163 -2.42 -8.94 -2.40
CA ARG A 163 -3.26 -9.47 -3.47
C ARG A 163 -4.48 -8.58 -3.73
N THR A 164 -5.02 -7.95 -2.69
CA THR A 164 -6.11 -6.95 -2.76
C THR A 164 -5.83 -5.85 -3.80
N PHE A 165 -4.59 -5.39 -3.88
CA PHE A 165 -4.17 -4.28 -4.76
C PHE A 165 -3.55 -4.76 -6.07
N GLU A 166 -3.55 -6.07 -6.33
CA GLU A 166 -2.95 -6.67 -7.51
C GLU A 166 -4.01 -6.99 -8.57
N PHE A 167 -3.74 -6.52 -9.77
CA PHE A 167 -4.50 -6.86 -10.98
C PHE A 167 -3.58 -7.72 -11.86
N ASP A 168 -4.14 -8.76 -12.45
CA ASP A 168 -3.34 -9.79 -13.16
C ASP A 168 -2.75 -9.28 -14.49
N ARG A 169 -3.17 -8.09 -14.92
CA ARG A 169 -2.77 -7.47 -16.19
C ARG A 169 -2.13 -6.10 -15.94
N ASP A 170 -1.42 -5.62 -16.96
CA ASP A 170 -0.62 -4.41 -16.88
C ASP A 170 -1.44 -3.11 -16.65
N GLY A 171 -0.73 -1.98 -16.50
CA GLY A 171 -1.34 -0.68 -16.24
C GLY A 171 -2.22 -0.13 -17.37
N SER A 172 -2.03 -0.59 -18.61
CA SER A 172 -2.86 -0.18 -19.76
C SER A 172 -4.25 -0.82 -19.66
N TYR A 173 -4.29 -2.08 -19.22
CA TYR A 173 -5.53 -2.79 -18.95
C TYR A 173 -6.31 -2.14 -17.80
N LEU A 174 -5.67 -1.84 -16.68
CA LEU A 174 -6.32 -1.17 -15.54
C LEU A 174 -6.89 0.21 -15.91
N SER A 175 -6.18 0.94 -16.78
CA SER A 175 -6.66 2.23 -17.28
C SER A 175 -7.90 2.10 -18.16
N SER A 176 -7.95 1.06 -18.99
CA SER A 176 -9.13 0.73 -19.81
C SER A 176 -10.30 0.33 -18.93
N LEU A 177 -10.08 -0.56 -17.96
CA LEU A 177 -11.12 -1.01 -17.03
C LEU A 177 -11.76 0.16 -16.27
N LYS A 178 -10.96 1.11 -15.77
CA LYS A 178 -11.46 2.34 -15.13
C LYS A 178 -12.30 3.20 -16.08
N ARG A 179 -11.86 3.38 -17.32
CA ARG A 179 -12.58 4.16 -18.32
C ARG A 179 -13.92 3.51 -18.66
N ASP A 180 -13.90 2.20 -18.88
CA ASP A 180 -15.08 1.45 -19.32
C ASP A 180 -16.12 1.38 -18.19
N TYR A 181 -15.69 1.24 -16.93
CA TYR A 181 -16.59 1.36 -15.77
C TYR A 181 -17.23 2.75 -15.68
N LYS A 182 -16.44 3.82 -15.82
CA LYS A 182 -16.98 5.20 -15.81
C LYS A 182 -18.00 5.41 -16.94
N ALA A 183 -17.70 4.92 -18.13
CA ALA A 183 -18.60 5.01 -19.28
C ALA A 183 -19.93 4.26 -19.00
N ALA A 184 -19.86 3.05 -18.46
CA ALA A 184 -21.05 2.28 -18.10
C ALA A 184 -21.89 2.99 -17.02
N MET A 185 -21.27 3.60 -16.02
CA MET A 185 -21.98 4.39 -14.99
C MET A 185 -22.66 5.63 -15.59
N ASN A 186 -22.00 6.34 -16.50
CA ASN A 186 -22.62 7.48 -17.18
C ASN A 186 -23.81 7.04 -18.04
N GLN A 187 -23.66 5.95 -18.80
CA GLN A 187 -24.75 5.38 -19.61
C GLN A 187 -25.92 4.92 -18.74
N LEU A 188 -25.66 4.33 -17.58
CA LEU A 188 -26.70 3.95 -16.62
C LEU A 188 -27.49 5.18 -16.14
N GLY A 189 -26.78 6.26 -15.79
CA GLY A 189 -27.40 7.53 -15.40
C GLY A 189 -28.27 8.14 -16.50
N GLU A 190 -27.80 8.11 -17.75
CA GLU A 190 -28.58 8.57 -18.91
C GLU A 190 -29.84 7.70 -19.13
N THR A 191 -29.69 6.39 -19.03
CA THR A 191 -30.78 5.41 -19.25
C THR A 191 -31.87 5.52 -18.18
N ARG A 192 -31.47 5.70 -16.92
CA ARG A 192 -32.39 5.73 -15.76
C ARG A 192 -32.90 7.13 -15.42
N GLY A 193 -32.30 8.16 -16.02
CA GLY A 193 -32.75 9.54 -15.90
C GLY A 193 -32.41 10.23 -14.57
N SER A 194 -32.90 11.46 -14.44
CA SER A 194 -32.50 12.41 -13.39
C SER A 194 -32.83 11.94 -11.97
N GLN A 195 -33.94 11.25 -11.76
CA GLN A 195 -34.34 10.77 -10.44
C GLN A 195 -33.36 9.72 -9.91
N PHE A 196 -32.98 8.75 -10.75
CA PHE A 196 -31.95 7.77 -10.40
C PHE A 196 -30.60 8.46 -10.15
N ALA A 197 -30.20 9.39 -11.03
CA ALA A 197 -28.95 10.11 -10.88
C ALA A 197 -28.87 10.87 -9.54
N LYS A 198 -29.97 11.52 -9.12
CA LYS A 198 -30.06 12.19 -7.82
C LYS A 198 -29.87 11.21 -6.66
N THR A 199 -30.57 10.08 -6.67
CA THR A 199 -30.44 9.05 -5.63
C THR A 199 -29.03 8.46 -5.61
N ALA A 200 -28.42 8.19 -6.77
CA ALA A 200 -27.05 7.71 -6.87
C ALA A 200 -26.02 8.69 -6.28
N VAL A 201 -26.22 9.99 -6.46
CA VAL A 201 -25.39 11.04 -5.84
C VAL A 201 -25.56 11.10 -4.32
N GLU A 202 -26.78 10.94 -3.83
CA GLU A 202 -27.08 10.86 -2.40
C GLU A 202 -26.44 9.62 -1.77
N GLU A 203 -26.63 8.45 -2.39
CA GLU A 203 -26.03 7.17 -1.98
C GLU A 203 -24.50 7.20 -2.02
N SER A 204 -23.90 7.90 -2.99
CA SER A 204 -22.46 8.14 -3.03
C SER A 204 -21.98 8.85 -1.76
N THR A 205 -22.71 9.87 -1.31
CA THR A 205 -22.36 10.60 -0.08
C THR A 205 -22.56 9.72 1.16
N THR A 206 -23.63 8.93 1.19
CA THR A 206 -23.92 7.95 2.26
C THR A 206 -22.81 6.90 2.38
N LEU A 207 -22.35 6.34 1.26
CA LEU A 207 -21.24 5.40 1.20
C LEU A 207 -20.00 5.95 1.90
N PHE A 208 -19.58 7.18 1.59
CA PHE A 208 -18.38 7.74 2.24
C PHE A 208 -18.58 7.97 3.74
N LYS A 209 -19.79 8.34 4.18
CA LYS A 209 -20.11 8.44 5.62
C LYS A 209 -20.04 7.08 6.32
N LEU A 210 -20.54 6.03 5.68
CA LEU A 210 -20.47 4.65 6.18
C LEU A 210 -19.02 4.16 6.24
N ASN A 211 -18.25 4.35 5.17
CA ASN A 211 -16.81 4.07 5.15
C ASN A 211 -16.10 4.77 6.30
N ASN A 212 -16.31 6.08 6.48
CA ASN A 212 -15.70 6.85 7.56
C ASN A 212 -16.11 6.35 8.95
N SER A 213 -17.35 5.89 9.12
CA SER A 213 -17.82 5.32 10.37
C SER A 213 -17.12 3.99 10.67
N VAL A 214 -16.94 3.13 9.67
CA VAL A 214 -16.16 1.88 9.80
C VAL A 214 -14.70 2.17 10.14
N VAL A 215 -14.06 3.10 9.43
CA VAL A 215 -12.67 3.48 9.74
C VAL A 215 -12.58 4.06 11.14
N ASN A 216 -13.52 4.92 11.57
CA ASN A 216 -13.54 5.49 12.92
C ASN A 216 -13.68 4.43 14.01
N ASP A 217 -14.60 3.48 13.83
CA ASP A 217 -14.86 2.39 14.77
C ASP A 217 -13.70 1.41 14.93
N PHE A 218 -12.79 1.35 13.95
CA PHE A 218 -11.59 0.53 14.05
C PHE A 218 -10.73 1.00 15.23
N ARG A 219 -10.71 0.21 16.31
CA ARG A 219 -10.02 0.56 17.54
C ARG A 219 -8.52 0.31 17.38
N ILE A 220 -7.75 1.36 17.64
CA ILE A 220 -6.31 1.30 17.81
C ILE A 220 -6.04 1.68 19.27
N THR A 221 -5.38 0.81 19.99
CA THR A 221 -5.05 1.01 21.40
C THR A 221 -3.93 2.03 21.57
N SER A 222 -3.86 2.68 22.73
CA SER A 222 -2.74 3.57 23.07
C SER A 222 -1.39 2.84 23.00
N TYR A 223 -1.37 1.56 23.40
CA TYR A 223 -0.20 0.70 23.25
C TYR A 223 0.26 0.56 21.80
N GLU A 224 -0.66 0.29 20.86
CA GLU A 224 -0.32 0.18 19.42
C GLU A 224 0.20 1.51 18.85
N VAL A 225 -0.36 2.65 19.28
CA VAL A 225 0.13 3.98 18.90
C VAL A 225 1.55 4.21 19.42
N VAL A 226 1.79 4.00 20.72
CA VAL A 226 3.11 4.21 21.34
C VAL A 226 4.14 3.25 20.75
N ARG A 227 3.79 1.98 20.55
CA ARG A 227 4.63 1.00 19.87
C ARG A 227 5.01 1.46 18.47
N GLY A 228 4.05 1.97 17.70
CA GLY A 228 4.30 2.53 16.38
C GLY A 228 5.27 3.70 16.39
N MET A 229 5.10 4.64 17.33
CA MET A 229 6.02 5.76 17.51
C MET A 229 7.44 5.30 17.85
N MET A 230 7.58 4.31 18.73
CA MET A 230 8.88 3.74 19.10
C MET A 230 9.58 3.06 17.92
N ILE A 231 8.85 2.29 17.10
CA ILE A 231 9.40 1.67 15.88
C ILE A 231 9.87 2.75 14.90
N GLY A 232 9.05 3.77 14.65
CA GLY A 232 9.42 4.87 13.75
C GLY A 232 10.64 5.65 14.24
N PHE A 233 10.73 5.91 15.55
CA PHE A 233 11.89 6.55 16.15
C PHE A 233 13.15 5.68 16.01
N ALA A 234 13.06 4.38 16.32
CA ALA A 234 14.17 3.45 16.16
C ALA A 234 14.68 3.40 14.71
N GLN A 235 13.77 3.35 13.73
CA GLN A 235 14.12 3.39 12.30
C GLN A 235 14.81 4.71 11.91
N ALA A 236 14.33 5.85 12.42
CA ALA A 236 14.95 7.15 12.16
C ALA A 236 16.39 7.19 12.72
N VAL A 237 16.59 6.67 13.94
CA VAL A 237 17.92 6.55 14.56
C VAL A 237 18.82 5.62 13.74
N CYS A 238 18.35 4.43 13.36
CA CYS A 238 19.12 3.50 12.53
C CYS A 238 19.52 4.14 11.20
N ASN A 239 18.61 4.81 10.50
CA ASN A 239 18.89 5.49 9.24
C ASN A 239 19.92 6.61 9.41
N LEU A 240 19.80 7.40 10.49
CA LEU A 240 20.77 8.44 10.83
C LEU A 240 22.15 7.84 11.13
N CYS A 241 22.21 6.74 11.89
CA CYS A 241 23.45 6.01 12.16
C CYS A 241 24.06 5.45 10.88
N SER A 242 23.29 4.87 9.96
CA SER A 242 23.78 4.41 8.66
C SER A 242 24.34 5.57 7.83
N PHE A 243 23.68 6.72 7.83
CA PHE A 243 24.14 7.93 7.14
C PHE A 243 25.43 8.52 7.74
N ILE A 244 25.53 8.57 9.08
CA ILE A 244 26.73 9.04 9.79
C ILE A 244 27.86 8.01 9.71
N SER A 245 27.58 6.72 9.67
CA SER A 245 28.61 5.68 9.57
C SER A 245 29.30 5.61 8.19
N MET A 246 28.73 6.28 7.17
CA MET A 246 29.18 6.21 5.77
C MET A 246 30.38 7.11 5.42
N PRO A 247 30.62 8.28 6.05
CA PRO A 247 31.87 9.04 5.86
C PRO A 247 32.89 8.81 6.98
N TYR A 248 32.47 8.60 8.24
CA TYR A 248 33.41 8.66 9.38
C TYR A 248 34.33 7.44 9.46
N THR A 249 33.88 6.25 9.07
CA THR A 249 34.73 5.06 9.06
C THR A 249 35.76 5.08 7.93
N ALA A 250 35.40 5.62 6.75
CA ALA A 250 36.32 5.80 5.64
C ALA A 250 37.32 6.95 5.87
N TYR A 251 36.85 8.12 6.36
CA TYR A 251 37.73 9.26 6.63
C TYR A 251 38.66 9.02 7.82
N ALA A 252 38.19 8.38 8.90
CA ALA A 252 39.03 8.05 10.04
C ALA A 252 40.10 7.01 9.66
N MET A 253 39.77 6.03 8.80
CA MET A 253 40.75 5.07 8.29
C MET A 253 41.78 5.74 7.36
N ILE A 254 41.35 6.60 6.43
CA ILE A 254 42.27 7.34 5.54
C ILE A 254 43.15 8.31 6.34
N ALA A 255 42.59 9.03 7.30
CA ALA A 255 43.33 9.96 8.15
C ALA A 255 44.31 9.23 9.08
N ALA A 256 43.92 8.08 9.65
CA ALA A 256 44.80 7.25 10.46
C ALA A 256 45.96 6.67 9.63
N VAL A 257 45.68 6.20 8.41
CA VAL A 257 46.71 5.72 7.48
C VAL A 257 47.64 6.85 7.07
N ALA A 258 47.12 8.03 6.72
CA ALA A 258 47.94 9.20 6.37
C ALA A 258 48.81 9.67 7.55
N ALA A 259 48.27 9.72 8.77
CA ALA A 259 49.00 10.07 9.97
C ALA A 259 50.11 9.05 10.28
N CYS A 260 49.84 7.74 10.13
CA CYS A 260 50.86 6.70 10.26
C CYS A 260 51.96 6.81 9.20
N VAL A 261 51.61 7.06 7.94
CA VAL A 261 52.61 7.24 6.86
C VAL A 261 53.50 8.46 7.12
N MET A 262 52.92 9.59 7.54
CA MET A 262 53.68 10.81 7.85
C MET A 262 54.57 10.65 9.09
N ALA A 263 54.07 10.00 10.14
CA ALA A 263 54.87 9.70 11.34
C ALA A 263 56.04 8.75 11.04
N VAL A 264 55.83 7.76 10.16
CA VAL A 264 56.88 6.83 9.73
C VAL A 264 57.91 7.52 8.82
N ALA A 265 57.48 8.36 7.88
CA ALA A 265 58.38 9.12 7.01
C ALA A 265 59.25 10.12 7.80
N ALA A 266 58.69 10.72 8.87
CA ALA A 266 59.45 11.58 9.78
C ALA A 266 60.51 10.82 10.58
N VAL A 267 60.28 9.52 10.87
CA VAL A 267 61.24 8.65 11.56
C VAL A 267 62.32 8.10 10.61
N GLN A 268 62.00 7.87 9.33
CA GLN A 268 62.97 7.39 8.33
C GLN A 268 63.96 8.45 7.82
N GLY A 269 63.82 9.71 8.24
CA GLY A 269 64.89 10.71 8.10
C GLY A 269 66.16 10.37 8.90
N SER A 270 66.11 9.36 9.79
CA SER A 270 67.25 8.85 10.52
C SER A 270 67.34 7.31 10.45
N SER A 271 68.44 6.84 9.84
CA SER A 271 68.93 5.45 9.82
C SER A 271 68.20 4.44 8.91
N GLY A 272 68.98 3.84 8.00
CA GLY A 272 68.53 2.91 6.97
C GLY A 272 68.32 1.47 7.43
N GLY A 273 67.29 0.84 6.84
CA GLY A 273 67.02 -0.60 6.91
C GLY A 273 65.76 -0.93 6.11
N SER A 274 65.90 -1.45 4.89
CA SER A 274 64.85 -1.46 3.85
C SER A 274 63.95 -2.70 3.77
N ASP A 275 64.29 -3.82 4.40
CA ASP A 275 63.69 -5.11 3.96
C ASP A 275 62.55 -5.62 4.83
N MET A 276 62.55 -5.33 6.14
CA MET A 276 61.45 -5.76 7.03
C MET A 276 60.22 -4.83 6.92
N PHE A 277 60.43 -3.60 6.48
CA PHE A 277 59.41 -2.56 6.37
C PHE A 277 58.49 -2.76 5.16
N THR A 278 59.06 -3.17 4.02
CA THR A 278 58.30 -3.46 2.78
C THR A 278 57.37 -4.66 2.97
N ILE A 279 57.80 -5.66 3.73
CA ILE A 279 56.99 -6.86 4.06
C ILE A 279 55.83 -6.49 4.98
N ALA A 280 56.05 -5.66 6.02
CA ALA A 280 54.99 -5.19 6.91
C ALA A 280 53.95 -4.31 6.17
N LEU A 281 54.40 -3.47 5.23
CA LEU A 281 53.53 -2.65 4.39
C LEU A 281 52.68 -3.51 3.45
N LEU A 282 53.25 -4.55 2.83
CA LEU A 282 52.53 -5.50 1.98
C LEU A 282 51.52 -6.34 2.78
N ILE A 283 51.82 -6.71 4.03
CA ILE A 283 50.88 -7.43 4.91
C ILE A 283 49.70 -6.52 5.31
N MET A 284 49.95 -5.24 5.60
CA MET A 284 48.88 -4.27 5.91
C MET A 284 48.00 -3.92 4.71
N VAL A 285 48.59 -3.77 3.52
CA VAL A 285 47.83 -3.55 2.27
C VAL A 285 47.08 -4.81 1.85
N GLY A 286 47.68 -5.99 2.02
CA GLY A 286 47.03 -7.28 1.75
C GLY A 286 45.86 -7.59 2.69
N SER A 287 45.95 -7.21 3.96
CA SER A 287 44.85 -7.39 4.92
C SER A 287 43.70 -6.41 4.68
N THR A 288 43.99 -5.16 4.31
CA THR A 288 42.94 -4.20 3.89
C THR A 288 42.25 -4.61 2.58
N LEU A 289 42.99 -5.16 1.61
CA LEU A 289 42.40 -5.77 0.42
C LEU A 289 41.65 -7.08 0.72
N GLY A 290 42.08 -7.86 1.72
CA GLY A 290 41.37 -9.04 2.21
C GLY A 290 40.02 -8.71 2.84
N PHE A 291 39.92 -7.63 3.62
CA PHE A 291 38.65 -7.15 4.16
C PHE A 291 37.72 -6.59 3.06
N ALA A 292 38.29 -5.88 2.07
CA ALA A 292 37.54 -5.49 0.87
C ALA A 292 37.08 -6.71 0.05
N GLY A 293 37.88 -7.77 -0.01
CA GLY A 293 37.56 -9.04 -0.67
C GLY A 293 36.47 -9.84 0.05
N VAL A 294 36.45 -9.86 1.38
CA VAL A 294 35.36 -10.47 2.17
C VAL A 294 34.06 -9.68 1.99
N GLY A 295 34.13 -8.35 1.97
CA GLY A 295 33.00 -7.50 1.61
C GLY A 295 32.48 -7.77 0.19
N ALA A 296 33.39 -7.84 -0.79
CA ALA A 296 33.06 -8.17 -2.17
C ALA A 296 32.53 -9.60 -2.34
N TRP A 297 33.00 -10.57 -1.54
CA TRP A 297 32.49 -11.95 -1.53
C TRP A 297 31.08 -12.03 -0.96
N PHE A 298 30.77 -11.30 0.11
CA PHE A 298 29.40 -11.20 0.62
C PHE A 298 28.45 -10.55 -0.40
N VAL A 299 28.90 -9.51 -1.10
CA VAL A 299 28.16 -8.86 -2.19
C VAL A 299 27.98 -9.80 -3.38
N TRP A 300 29.00 -10.54 -3.79
CA TRP A 300 28.94 -11.52 -4.89
C TRP A 300 28.05 -12.72 -4.55
N LYS A 301 28.13 -13.25 -3.32
CA LYS A 301 27.28 -14.35 -2.85
C LYS A 301 25.81 -13.90 -2.72
N HIS A 302 25.58 -12.66 -2.30
CA HIS A 302 24.25 -12.05 -2.33
C HIS A 302 23.74 -11.89 -3.76
N TRP A 303 24.59 -11.46 -4.70
CA TRP A 303 24.27 -11.35 -6.13
C TRP A 303 23.94 -12.72 -6.77
N GLN A 304 24.65 -13.80 -6.40
CA GLN A 304 24.33 -15.16 -6.84
C GLN A 304 23.04 -15.73 -6.22
N SER A 305 22.62 -15.23 -5.06
CA SER A 305 21.39 -15.67 -4.38
C SER A 305 20.11 -15.01 -4.92
N LEU A 306 20.24 -13.99 -5.78
CA LEU A 306 19.12 -13.39 -6.49
C LEU A 306 18.73 -14.30 -7.68
N PRO A 307 17.42 -14.55 -7.90
CA PRO A 307 17.00 -15.32 -9.06
C PRO A 307 17.39 -14.58 -10.34
N GLN A 308 18.19 -15.24 -11.18
CA GLN A 308 18.61 -14.74 -12.47
C GLN A 308 17.38 -14.78 -13.40
N GLY A 309 16.83 -13.61 -13.70
CA GLY A 309 15.79 -13.39 -14.71
C GLY A 309 16.24 -12.32 -15.68
#